data_AF-A0A255D6H2-F1
#
_entry.id   AF-A0A255D6H2-F1
#
_cell.length_a   1.000
_cell.length_b   1.000
_cell.length_c   1.000
_cell.angle_alpha   90.00
_cell.angle_beta   90.00
_cell.angle_gamma   90.00
#
_symmetry.space_group_name_H-M   'P 1'
#
loop_
_entity.id
_entity.type
_entity.pdbx_description
1 polymer ?
#
loop_
_entity_poly.entity_id
_entity_poly.type
_entity_poly.pdbx_seq_one_letter_code
_entity_poly.pdbx_strand_id
1 'polypeptide(L)' 'VVVVSTTHDPATPYEAGVNLARELGAPLITFDGTQHTAVFNGDKCVDSAIVNYFVDQTVPGNLQC' A
#
# COMPACT_ATOMS: atom_id res chain seq x y z
N VAL A 1 -1.20 11.04 3.28
CA VAL A 1 -1.10 10.18 2.07
C VAL A 1 -0.52 8.85 2.50
N VAL A 2 -0.95 7.74 1.91
CA VAL A 2 -0.40 6.39 2.12
C VAL A 2 -0.08 5.82 0.75
N VAL A 3 1.06 5.16 0.59
CA VAL A 3 1.42 4.46 -0.64
C VAL A 3 1.20 2.97 -0.44
N VAL A 4 0.51 2.33 -1.39
CA VAL A 4 0.34 0.86 -1.44
C VAL A 4 1.08 0.36 -2.65
N SER A 5 1.94 -0.64 -2.49
CA SER A 5 2.73 -1.20 -3.58
C SER A 5 2.78 -2.73 -3.51
N THR A 6 2.72 -3.38 -4.68
CA THR A 6 2.64 -4.85 -4.79
C THR A 6 3.98 -5.42 -5.24
N THR A 7 4.46 -6.50 -4.61
CA THR A 7 5.81 -7.07 -4.81
C THR A 7 6.12 -7.42 -6.28
N HIS A 8 5.15 -7.99 -7.01
CA HIS A 8 5.31 -8.41 -8.41
C HIS A 8 4.28 -7.74 -9.34
N ASP A 9 4.01 -6.45 -9.13
CA ASP A 9 3.15 -5.66 -10.03
C ASP A 9 3.80 -5.50 -11.41
N PRO A 10 3.15 -5.97 -12.50
CA PRO A 10 3.72 -5.91 -13.84
C PRO A 10 3.68 -4.50 -14.48
N ALA A 11 2.83 -3.60 -13.98
CA ALA A 11 2.61 -2.27 -14.54
C ALA A 11 3.34 -1.17 -13.75
N THR A 12 3.33 -1.28 -12.42
CA THR A 12 3.97 -0.33 -11.50
C THR A 12 4.87 -1.07 -10.50
N PRO A 13 6.14 -1.37 -10.86
CA PRO A 13 7.02 -2.20 -10.05
C PRO A 13 7.15 -1.74 -8.60
N TYR A 14 7.31 -2.68 -7.68
CA TYR A 14 7.37 -2.42 -6.23
C TYR A 14 8.31 -1.26 -5.84
N GLU A 15 9.50 -1.23 -6.42
CA GLU A 15 10.51 -0.21 -6.13
C GLU A 15 10.05 1.21 -6.49
N ALA A 16 9.16 1.37 -7.48
CA ALA A 16 8.56 2.66 -7.79
C ALA A 16 7.67 3.16 -6.64
N GLY A 17 6.92 2.25 -5.99
CA GLY A 17 6.14 2.56 -4.79
C GLY A 17 7.03 2.88 -3.59
N VAL A 18 8.13 2.15 -3.39
CA VAL A 18 9.13 2.44 -2.34
C VAL A 18 9.71 3.84 -2.51
N ASN A 19 10.11 4.19 -3.73
CA ASN A 19 10.68 5.51 -4.04
C ASN A 19 9.65 6.63 -3.84
N LEU A 20 8.41 6.43 -4.31
CA LEU A 20 7.33 7.40 -4.12
C LEU A 20 7.01 7.63 -2.63
N ALA A 21 6.95 6.56 -1.83
CA ALA A 21 6.74 6.66 -0.38
C ALA A 21 7.84 7.51 0.28
N ARG A 22 9.10 7.31 -0.14
CA ARG A 22 10.24 8.09 0.35
C ARG A 22 10.16 9.56 -0.05
N GLU A 23 9.86 9.86 -1.31
CA GLU A 23 9.74 11.23 -1.82
C GLU A 23 8.62 12.00 -1.12
N LEU A 24 7.51 11.32 -0.80
CA LEU A 24 6.36 11.92 -0.13
C LEU A 24 6.49 11.95 1.41
N GLY A 25 7.49 11.27 1.99
CA GLY A 25 7.56 11.05 3.43
C GLY A 25 6.33 10.31 3.98
N ALA A 26 5.76 9.41 3.18
CA ALA A 26 4.52 8.70 3.45
C ALA A 26 4.80 7.25 3.89
N PRO A 27 3.91 6.62 4.69
CA PRO A 27 4.00 5.21 5.00
C PRO A 27 3.77 4.34 3.75
N LEU A 28 4.44 3.18 3.73
CA LEU A 28 4.31 2.18 2.69
C LEU A 28 3.59 0.92 3.22
N ILE A 29 2.48 0.57 2.60
CA ILE A 29 1.88 -0.76 2.71
C ILE A 29 2.38 -1.58 1.53
N THR A 30 3.09 -2.66 1.82
CA THR A 30 3.42 -3.68 0.82
C THR A 30 2.30 -4.70 0.76
N PHE A 31 1.98 -5.15 -0.45
CA PHE A 31 1.11 -6.30 -0.69
C PHE A 31 1.91 -7.39 -1.41
N ASP A 32 1.97 -8.60 -0.86
CA ASP A 32 2.69 -9.70 -1.49
C ASP A 32 1.79 -10.42 -2.52
N GLY A 33 2.05 -10.15 -3.80
CA GLY A 33 1.23 -10.70 -4.88
C GLY A 33 1.77 -10.40 -6.27
N THR A 34 1.10 -10.99 -7.26
CA THR A 34 1.41 -10.82 -8.70
C THR A 34 0.21 -10.27 -9.43
N GLN A 35 -0.08 -8.99 -9.19
CA GLN A 35 -1.22 -8.28 -9.76
C GLN A 35 -0.95 -6.77 -9.78
N HIS A 36 -1.76 -6.04 -10.55
CA HIS A 36 -1.73 -4.58 -10.52
C HIS A 36 -2.75 -4.04 -9.52
N THR A 37 -2.27 -3.24 -8.55
CA THR A 37 -3.05 -2.67 -7.42
C THR A 37 -3.61 -3.71 -6.42
N ALA A 38 -3.97 -3.25 -5.21
CA ALA A 38 -4.47 -4.13 -4.13
C ALA A 38 -5.59 -3.52 -3.26
N VAL A 39 -5.81 -2.20 -3.31
CA VAL A 39 -6.79 -1.52 -2.45
C VAL A 39 -8.23 -1.86 -2.88
N PHE A 40 -9.06 -2.24 -1.91
CA PHE A 40 -10.46 -2.67 -2.09
C PHE A 40 -10.61 -3.86 -3.04
N ASN A 41 -9.61 -4.75 -3.01
CA ASN A 41 -9.57 -5.95 -3.85
C ASN A 41 -9.61 -7.25 -3.02
N GLY A 42 -10.10 -7.19 -1.78
CA GLY A 42 -10.43 -8.36 -0.96
C GLY A 42 -9.33 -8.83 -0.01
N ASP A 43 -8.15 -8.21 -0.02
CA ASP A 43 -7.14 -8.46 1.01
C ASP A 43 -7.51 -7.71 2.29
N LYS A 44 -7.79 -8.45 3.37
CA LYS A 44 -8.24 -7.86 4.64
C LYS A 44 -7.19 -6.96 5.28
N CYS A 45 -5.90 -7.23 5.09
CA CYS A 45 -4.81 -6.45 5.69
C CYS A 45 -4.73 -5.07 5.03
N VAL A 46 -4.69 -5.04 3.69
CA VAL A 46 -4.69 -3.80 2.91
C VAL A 46 -5.99 -3.02 3.13
N ASP A 47 -7.14 -3.68 2.98
CA ASP A 47 -8.44 -3.00 3.03
C ASP A 47 -8.71 -2.39 4.41
N SER A 48 -8.43 -3.11 5.50
CA SER A 48 -8.63 -2.59 6.86
C SER A 48 -7.71 -1.40 7.14
N ALA A 49 -6.44 -1.46 6.71
CA ALA A 49 -5.51 -0.36 6.91
C ALA A 49 -5.97 0.91 6.16
N ILE A 50 -6.49 0.76 4.94
CA ILE A 50 -6.97 1.88 4.14
C ILE A 50 -8.31 2.43 4.65
N VAL A 51 -9.23 1.59 5.10
CA VAL A 51 -10.47 2.04 5.75
C VAL A 51 -10.17 2.85 7.00
N ASN A 52 -9.29 2.35 7.88
CA ASN A 52 -8.90 3.07 9.10
C ASN A 52 -8.21 4.41 8.79
N TYR A 53 -7.46 4.48 7.68
CA TYR A 53 -6.89 5.74 7.22
C TYR A 53 -7.95 6.75 6.78
N PHE A 54 -8.95 6.32 6.01
CA PHE A 54 -9.99 7.23 5.51
C PHE A 54 -11.04 7.61 6.53
N VAL A 55 -11.48 6.67 7.36
CA VAL A 55 -12.60 6.86 8.30
C VAL A 55 -12.10 7.39 9.63
N ASP A 56 -11.09 6.72 10.20
CA ASP A 56 -10.61 7.00 11.55
C ASP A 56 -9.38 7.93 11.58
N GLN A 57 -8.92 8.38 10.40
CA GLN A 57 -7.71 9.21 10.24
C GLN A 57 -6.45 8.56 10.85
N THR A 58 -6.45 7.23 10.97
CA THR A 58 -5.32 6.49 11.53
C THR A 58 -4.27 6.26 10.47
N VAL A 59 -3.09 6.87 10.62
CA VAL A 59 -1.98 6.69 9.69
C VAL A 59 -1.33 5.32 9.95
N PRO A 60 -1.30 4.41 8.96
CA PRO A 60 -0.60 3.14 9.12
C PRO A 60 0.91 3.38 9.21
N GLY A 61 1.62 2.51 9.94
CA GLY A 61 3.07 2.39 9.80
C GLY A 61 3.44 1.71 8.48
N ASN A 62 4.70 1.30 8.34
CA ASN A 62 5.07 0.38 7.26
C ASN A 62 4.48 -1.00 7.57
N LEU A 63 3.70 -1.54 6.64
CA LEU A 63 2.99 -2.81 6.80
C LEU A 63 3.38 -3.77 5.66
N GLN A 64 3.47 -5.05 6.00
CA GLN A 64 3.54 -6.15 5.05
C GLN A 64 2.21 -6.89 5.10
N CYS A 65 1.44 -6.66 4.06
CA CYS A 65 0.38 -7.50 3.59
C CYS A 65 0.93 -8.18 2.29
#